data_AF-A0A2G5SAQ0-F1
#
_entry.id   AF-A0A2G5SAQ0-F1
#
_cell.length_a   1.000
_cell.length_b   1.000
_cell.length_c   1.000
_cell.angle_alpha   90.00
_cell.angle_beta   90.00
_cell.angle_gamma   90.00
#
_symmetry.space_group_name_H-M   'P 1'
#
loop_
_entity.id
_entity.type
_entity.pdbx_description
1 polymer ?
#
loop_
_entity_poly.entity_id
_entity_poly.type
_entity_poly.pdbx_seq_one_letter_code
_entity_poly.pdbx_strand_id
1 'polypeptide(L)'
;MYWLVGVLVPFEFQHASTFALKTAEPCVATSSERTDANTDAPTACRSCTLDTVQHIRISDGNKEFTSDTIDLSGTCAVTTAVCDGFSADYGVIITFNQDQAGAITPATGTVSAILACKDAGQWVREGGDIVITEIECQSTP
;
A
#
# COMPACT_ATOMS: atom_id res chain seq x y z
N MET A 1 -59.55 -49.60 29.57
CA MET A 1 -59.81 -48.89 30.84
C MET A 1 -58.77 -47.76 30.93
N TYR A 2 -59.21 -46.51 30.70
CA TYR A 2 -58.53 -45.20 30.93
C TYR A 2 -57.17 -44.93 30.25
N TRP A 3 -57.02 -44.05 29.23
CA TRP A 3 -57.27 -42.59 29.03
C TRP A 3 -56.13 -41.65 29.51
N LEU A 4 -55.59 -40.85 28.55
CA LEU A 4 -55.14 -39.41 28.62
C LEU A 4 -53.93 -39.07 29.53
N VAL A 5 -53.00 -38.13 29.29
CA VAL A 5 -52.66 -37.00 28.37
C VAL A 5 -51.11 -36.82 28.61
N GLY A 6 -50.23 -36.21 27.82
CA GLY A 6 -50.37 -35.09 26.90
C GLY A 6 -49.02 -34.52 26.43
N VAL A 7 -49.10 -33.97 25.21
CA VAL A 7 -48.43 -32.78 24.65
C VAL A 7 -46.92 -32.86 24.34
N LEU A 8 -46.66 -33.25 23.08
CA LEU A 8 -45.59 -32.73 22.23
C LEU A 8 -45.85 -31.24 21.93
N VAL A 9 -44.84 -30.38 22.07
CA VAL A 9 -44.81 -29.05 21.45
C VAL A 9 -43.60 -28.95 20.52
N PRO A 10 -43.80 -28.91 19.20
CA PRO A 10 -42.81 -28.40 18.26
C PRO A 10 -42.88 -26.87 18.22
N PHE A 11 -41.72 -26.22 18.28
CA PHE A 11 -41.59 -24.76 18.12
C PHE A 11 -41.16 -24.46 16.69
N GLU A 12 -42.15 -24.26 15.82
CA GLU A 12 -42.02 -23.58 14.53
C GLU A 12 -43.02 -22.43 14.57
N PHE A 13 -42.57 -21.18 14.55
CA PHE A 13 -43.43 -20.03 14.27
C PHE A 13 -42.71 -18.99 13.43
N GLN A 14 -43.14 -18.97 12.17
CA GLN A 14 -42.93 -17.94 11.16
C GLN A 14 -43.45 -16.59 11.67
N HIS A 15 -42.78 -15.49 11.32
CA HIS A 15 -43.46 -14.20 11.14
C HIS A 15 -42.87 -13.47 9.93
N ALA A 16 -43.59 -13.58 8.82
CA ALA A 16 -43.53 -12.63 7.73
C ALA A 16 -44.29 -11.36 8.18
N SER A 17 -43.62 -10.21 8.16
CA SER A 17 -44.27 -8.92 8.37
C SER A 17 -44.32 -8.16 7.05
N THR A 18 -45.47 -8.22 6.41
CA THR A 18 -45.85 -7.40 5.25
C THR A 18 -45.99 -5.95 5.70
N PHE A 19 -45.11 -5.06 5.24
CA PHE A 19 -45.28 -3.62 5.43
C PHE A 19 -46.19 -3.05 4.33
N ALA A 20 -47.32 -2.49 4.75
CA ALA A 20 -48.26 -1.80 3.87
C ALA A 20 -47.66 -0.47 3.38
N LEU A 21 -47.51 -0.35 2.05
CA LEU A 21 -47.17 0.91 1.37
C LEU A 21 -48.37 1.86 1.48
N LYS A 22 -48.21 2.98 2.19
CA LYS A 22 -49.15 4.09 2.17
C LYS A 22 -48.65 5.14 1.19
N THR A 23 -49.36 5.30 0.08
CA THR A 23 -49.14 6.34 -0.93
C THR A 23 -49.40 7.73 -0.37
N ALA A 24 -48.42 8.62 -0.53
CA ALA A 24 -48.60 10.07 -0.45
C ALA A 24 -47.76 10.72 -1.57
N GLU A 25 -48.43 11.41 -2.49
CA GLU A 25 -47.88 12.36 -3.45
C GLU A 25 -48.55 13.72 -3.19
N PRO A 26 -48.06 14.85 -3.70
CA PRO A 26 -46.68 15.30 -3.80
C PRO A 26 -46.52 16.69 -3.13
N CYS A 27 -45.38 16.96 -2.49
CA CYS A 27 -44.99 18.35 -2.23
C CYS A 27 -43.59 18.59 -2.77
N VAL A 28 -43.54 19.40 -3.84
CA VAL A 28 -42.32 20.03 -4.34
C VAL A 28 -41.74 20.89 -3.21
N ALA A 29 -40.56 20.50 -2.75
CA ALA A 29 -39.65 21.40 -2.04
C ALA A 29 -38.42 21.57 -2.93
N THR A 30 -38.35 22.70 -3.63
CA THR A 30 -37.08 23.26 -4.09
C THR A 30 -36.29 23.69 -2.86
N SER A 31 -35.38 22.85 -2.39
CA SER A 31 -34.24 23.26 -1.58
C SER A 31 -32.98 23.03 -2.41
N SER A 32 -32.37 24.12 -2.86
CA SER A 32 -31.01 24.12 -3.39
C SER A 32 -30.06 23.70 -2.28
N GLU A 33 -29.79 22.40 -2.14
CA GLU A 33 -28.67 21.94 -1.33
C GLU A 33 -27.99 20.78 -2.02
N ARG A 34 -26.76 21.10 -2.46
CA ARG A 34 -25.58 20.25 -2.30
C ARG A 34 -25.81 18.82 -2.74
N THR A 35 -25.49 18.56 -4.02
CA THR A 35 -25.06 17.23 -4.44
C THR A 35 -24.04 16.76 -3.41
N ASP A 36 -24.44 15.76 -2.62
CA ASP A 36 -23.54 14.97 -1.83
C ASP A 36 -22.50 14.42 -2.81
N ALA A 37 -21.38 15.11 -2.91
CA ALA A 37 -20.15 14.47 -3.27
C ALA A 37 -19.97 13.42 -2.18
N ASN A 38 -20.35 12.18 -2.49
CA ASN A 38 -19.78 11.03 -1.84
C ASN A 38 -18.30 11.06 -2.22
N THR A 39 -17.55 11.93 -1.55
CA THR A 39 -16.10 11.96 -1.57
C THR A 39 -15.70 10.70 -0.85
N ASP A 40 -15.50 9.65 -1.64
CA ASP A 40 -14.74 8.49 -1.21
C ASP A 40 -13.50 9.02 -0.49
N ALA A 41 -13.24 8.55 0.74
CA ALA A 41 -12.06 8.99 1.48
C ALA A 41 -10.84 8.79 0.57
N PRO A 42 -9.90 9.76 0.46
CA PRO A 42 -8.72 9.56 -0.37
C PRO A 42 -8.08 8.27 0.13
N THR A 43 -8.11 7.23 -0.69
CA THR A 43 -7.67 5.91 -0.26
C THR A 43 -6.15 5.92 -0.35
N ALA A 44 -5.55 6.52 0.67
CA ALA A 44 -4.26 6.18 1.22
C ALA A 44 -3.28 5.61 0.18
N CYS A 45 -2.70 6.52 -0.62
CA CYS A 45 -1.30 6.55 -1.09
C CYS A 45 -1.08 7.48 -2.31
N ARG A 46 0.20 7.73 -2.63
CA ARG A 46 0.83 8.75 -3.50
C ARG A 46 1.01 10.13 -2.87
N SER A 47 2.23 10.40 -2.44
CA SER A 47 2.77 11.77 -2.25
C SER A 47 4.31 11.81 -2.25
N CYS A 48 4.99 10.72 -2.61
CA CYS A 48 6.44 10.70 -2.63
C CYS A 48 6.97 11.12 -4.00
N THR A 49 8.04 11.90 -3.98
CA THR A 49 8.86 12.25 -5.14
C THR A 49 10.24 11.61 -4.99
N LEU A 50 11.03 11.54 -6.05
CA LEU A 50 12.37 10.94 -5.98
C LEU A 50 13.32 11.74 -5.08
N ASP A 51 13.15 13.06 -5.04
CA ASP A 51 13.97 13.99 -4.27
C ASP A 51 13.84 13.84 -2.74
N THR A 52 12.90 13.02 -2.24
CA THR A 52 12.79 12.73 -0.80
C THR A 52 13.67 11.57 -0.34
N VAL A 53 14.32 10.84 -1.27
CA VAL A 53 15.37 9.85 -0.95
C VAL A 53 16.70 10.37 -1.47
N GLN A 54 17.67 10.53 -0.59
CA GLN A 54 19.00 10.95 -0.95
C GLN A 54 19.83 9.76 -1.45
N HIS A 55 20.48 9.91 -2.60
CA HIS A 55 21.55 9.00 -3.00
C HIS A 55 22.83 9.44 -2.28
N ILE A 56 23.34 8.59 -1.40
CA ILE A 56 24.58 8.84 -0.67
C ILE A 56 25.73 7.99 -1.25
N ARG A 57 26.96 8.42 -0.98
CA ARG A 57 28.20 7.86 -1.56
C ARG A 57 29.35 7.98 -0.56
N ILE A 58 29.32 7.13 0.46
CA ILE A 58 30.16 7.20 1.66
C ILE A 58 31.00 5.93 1.82
N SER A 59 30.44 4.76 1.49
CA SER A 59 31.06 3.46 1.69
C SER A 59 32.09 3.14 0.62
N ASP A 60 32.96 2.16 0.87
CA ASP A 60 33.90 1.69 -0.14
C ASP A 60 33.16 1.02 -1.31
N GLY A 61 33.72 1.17 -2.52
CA GLY A 61 33.08 0.73 -3.75
C GLY A 61 31.81 1.49 -4.13
N ASN A 62 31.48 2.62 -3.48
CA ASN A 62 30.30 3.40 -3.82
C ASN A 62 30.33 3.91 -5.28
N LYS A 63 29.16 4.03 -5.87
CA LYS A 63 28.95 4.61 -7.19
C LYS A 63 27.55 5.17 -7.34
N GLU A 64 27.33 5.88 -8.45
CA GLU A 64 25.98 6.27 -8.86
C GLU A 64 25.12 5.05 -9.19
N PHE A 65 23.82 5.16 -8.92
CA PHE A 65 22.83 4.21 -9.43
C PHE A 65 22.82 4.25 -10.97
N THR A 66 22.59 3.09 -11.60
CA THR A 66 22.40 3.03 -13.06
C THR A 66 21.10 3.75 -13.44
N SER A 67 20.04 3.53 -12.68
CA SER A 67 18.76 4.22 -12.85
C SER A 67 18.01 4.29 -11.55
N ASP A 68 17.19 5.32 -11.39
CA ASP A 68 16.19 5.41 -10.33
C ASP A 68 14.92 6.00 -10.94
N THR A 69 13.86 5.20 -11.00
CA THR A 69 12.64 5.55 -11.73
C THR A 69 11.41 5.40 -10.85
N ILE A 70 10.58 6.44 -10.84
CA ILE A 70 9.32 6.45 -10.12
C ILE A 70 8.14 6.07 -11.02
N ASP A 71 7.35 5.09 -10.59
CA ASP A 71 6.07 4.73 -11.15
C ASP A 71 4.94 5.41 -10.36
N LEU A 72 4.19 6.26 -11.06
CA LEU A 72 2.99 6.93 -10.59
C LEU A 72 1.78 6.42 -11.39
N SER A 73 1.64 5.11 -11.60
CA SER A 73 0.47 4.50 -12.24
C SER A 73 -0.47 3.78 -11.25
N GLY A 74 0.05 3.23 -10.14
CA GLY A 74 -0.70 2.55 -9.08
C GLY A 74 -1.20 3.46 -7.94
N THR A 75 -1.88 2.89 -6.93
CA THR A 75 -2.39 3.67 -5.78
C THR A 75 -1.26 4.34 -4.99
N CYS A 76 -0.13 3.67 -4.78
CA CYS A 76 1.10 4.25 -4.21
C CYS A 76 2.13 4.50 -5.31
N ALA A 77 2.92 5.55 -5.13
CA ALA A 77 4.14 5.73 -5.89
C ALA A 77 5.10 4.59 -5.53
N VAL A 78 5.79 4.04 -6.52
CA VAL A 78 6.83 3.04 -6.33
C VAL A 78 8.08 3.58 -7.00
N THR A 79 9.24 3.51 -6.36
CA THR A 79 10.50 3.75 -7.04
C THR A 79 11.31 2.47 -7.18
N THR A 80 11.98 2.33 -8.31
CA THR A 80 12.89 1.23 -8.62
C THR A 80 14.28 1.81 -8.88
N ALA A 81 15.18 1.58 -7.93
CA ALA A 81 16.58 1.95 -8.03
C ALA A 81 17.41 0.74 -8.47
N VAL A 82 18.16 0.87 -9.55
CA VAL A 82 19.00 -0.18 -10.14
C VAL A 82 20.45 0.18 -9.95
N CYS A 83 21.22 -0.77 -9.41
CA CYS A 83 22.65 -0.66 -9.19
C CYS A 83 23.32 -1.76 -10.00
N ASP A 84 24.05 -1.39 -11.06
CA ASP A 84 24.94 -2.32 -11.76
C ASP A 84 26.35 -2.25 -11.20
N GLY A 85 27.01 -3.40 -11.22
CA GLY A 85 28.42 -3.55 -10.91
C GLY A 85 29.30 -2.95 -12.01
N PHE A 86 30.56 -2.65 -11.66
CA PHE A 86 31.55 -2.22 -12.65
C PHE A 86 31.88 -3.29 -13.70
N SER A 87 31.62 -4.56 -13.39
CA SER A 87 31.66 -5.72 -14.28
C SER A 87 30.57 -6.72 -13.87
N ALA A 88 30.23 -7.65 -14.77
CA ALA A 88 29.23 -8.69 -14.52
C ALA A 88 29.58 -9.62 -13.34
N ASP A 89 30.88 -9.80 -13.07
CA ASP A 89 31.37 -10.69 -12.00
C ASP A 89 31.51 -9.98 -10.65
N TYR A 90 31.33 -8.66 -10.59
CA TYR A 90 31.54 -7.90 -9.36
C TYR A 90 30.35 -8.07 -8.42
N GLY A 91 30.64 -8.10 -7.12
CA GLY A 91 29.62 -8.01 -6.08
C GLY A 91 28.94 -6.64 -6.11
N VAL A 92 27.63 -6.64 -5.90
CA VAL A 92 26.78 -5.45 -5.91
C VAL A 92 25.82 -5.50 -4.73
N ILE A 93 25.68 -4.36 -4.05
CA ILE A 93 24.78 -4.22 -2.91
C ILE A 93 24.13 -2.83 -2.93
N ILE A 94 22.88 -2.77 -2.49
CA ILE A 94 22.19 -1.53 -2.15
C ILE A 94 21.94 -1.53 -0.65
N THR A 95 22.45 -0.52 0.06
CA THR A 95 22.23 -0.31 1.50
C THR A 95 21.27 0.86 1.73
N PHE A 96 20.64 0.87 2.90
CA PHE A 96 19.61 1.83 3.25
C PHE A 96 19.96 2.57 4.55
N ASN A 97 19.80 3.90 4.56
CA ASN A 97 20.07 4.76 5.71
C ASN A 97 21.44 4.48 6.35
N GLN A 98 22.51 4.52 5.54
CA GLN A 98 23.87 4.19 5.99
C GLN A 98 23.95 2.80 6.66
N ASP A 99 23.32 1.80 6.03
CA ASP A 99 23.19 0.40 6.50
C ASP A 99 22.37 0.21 7.80
N GLN A 100 21.80 1.27 8.39
CA GLN A 100 20.96 1.15 9.59
C GLN A 100 19.62 0.46 9.31
N ALA A 101 19.14 0.53 8.06
CA ALA A 101 17.95 -0.20 7.60
C ALA A 101 18.32 -1.48 6.82
N GLY A 102 19.58 -1.91 6.95
CA GLY A 102 20.16 -3.07 6.27
C GLY A 102 20.32 -2.87 4.77
N ALA A 103 20.29 -3.98 4.04
CA ALA A 103 20.57 -4.02 2.61
C ALA A 103 19.57 -4.89 1.83
N ILE A 104 19.60 -4.74 0.50
CA ILE A 104 19.15 -5.81 -0.41
C ILE A 104 20.18 -6.95 -0.35
N THR A 105 19.72 -8.19 -0.49
CA THR A 105 20.63 -9.35 -0.60
C THR A 105 21.65 -9.09 -1.71
N PRO A 106 22.97 -9.12 -1.40
CA PRO A 106 23.99 -8.86 -2.40
C PRO A 106 23.92 -9.87 -3.55
N ALA A 107 24.22 -9.40 -4.75
CA ALA A 107 24.25 -10.21 -5.97
C ALA A 107 25.45 -9.83 -6.83
N THR A 108 25.77 -10.64 -7.84
CA THR A 108 26.77 -10.30 -8.85
C THR A 108 26.11 -9.60 -10.04
N GLY A 109 26.78 -8.61 -10.61
CA GLY A 109 26.36 -7.94 -11.84
C GLY A 109 25.31 -6.84 -11.64
N THR A 110 24.11 -7.16 -11.14
CA THR A 110 23.02 -6.17 -10.96
C THR A 110 22.17 -6.49 -9.75
N VAL A 111 21.75 -5.46 -9.01
CA VAL A 111 20.73 -5.55 -7.97
C VAL A 111 19.77 -4.36 -8.06
N SER A 112 18.51 -4.56 -7.65
CA SER A 112 17.48 -3.52 -7.63
C SER A 112 16.82 -3.41 -6.26
N ALA A 113 16.55 -2.19 -5.83
CA ALA A 113 15.72 -1.88 -4.67
C ALA A 113 14.37 -1.32 -5.12
N ILE A 114 13.29 -1.81 -4.53
CA ILE A 114 11.94 -1.29 -4.72
C ILE A 114 11.49 -0.63 -3.42
N LEU A 115 11.14 0.65 -3.50
CA LEU A 115 10.56 1.40 -2.40
C LEU A 115 9.12 1.75 -2.73
N ALA A 116 8.21 1.55 -1.78
CA ALA A 116 6.82 1.93 -1.88
C ALA A 116 6.58 3.18 -1.03
N CYS A 117 5.87 4.15 -1.59
CA CYS A 117 5.41 5.31 -0.84
C CYS A 117 4.29 4.90 0.11
N LYS A 118 4.26 5.46 1.32
CA LYS A 118 3.15 5.36 2.28
C LYS A 118 2.37 6.67 2.36
N ASP A 119 1.22 6.64 3.04
CA ASP A 119 0.29 7.78 3.17
C ASP A 119 0.90 9.04 3.80
N ALA A 120 2.00 8.88 4.53
CA ALA A 120 2.76 9.96 5.13
C ALA A 120 3.79 10.61 4.18
N GLY A 121 3.84 10.25 2.89
CA GLY A 121 4.86 10.74 1.95
C GLY A 121 6.25 10.18 2.24
N GLN A 122 6.31 9.00 2.87
CA GLN A 122 7.54 8.33 3.26
C GLN A 122 7.78 7.12 2.38
N TRP A 123 9.01 6.98 1.90
CA TRP A 123 9.44 5.76 1.23
C TRP A 123 9.74 4.68 2.26
N VAL A 124 9.23 3.47 2.01
CA VAL A 124 9.58 2.28 2.78
C VAL A 124 9.98 1.17 1.81
N ARG A 125 10.72 0.17 2.30
CA ARG A 125 10.88 -1.06 1.51
C ARG A 125 9.52 -1.70 1.25
N GLU A 126 9.34 -2.29 0.08
CA GLU A 126 8.12 -3.05 -0.22
C GLU A 126 7.84 -4.09 0.88
N GLY A 127 6.63 -4.07 1.44
CA GLY A 127 6.23 -4.96 2.53
C GLY A 127 6.80 -4.64 3.92
N GLY A 128 7.55 -3.54 4.08
CA GLY A 128 8.09 -3.08 5.36
C GLY A 128 7.48 -1.78 5.88
N ASP A 129 7.94 -1.35 7.05
CA ASP A 129 7.53 -0.11 7.73
C ASP A 129 8.73 0.81 8.09
N ILE A 130 9.96 0.39 7.77
CA ILE A 130 11.15 1.21 7.99
C ILE A 130 11.21 2.30 6.93
N VAL A 131 11.21 3.56 7.38
CA VAL A 131 11.34 4.73 6.52
C VAL A 131 12.75 4.81 5.94
N ILE A 132 12.83 4.96 4.62
CA ILE A 132 14.07 5.08 3.86
C ILE A 132 14.22 6.51 3.42
N THR A 133 15.29 7.16 3.86
CA THR A 133 15.64 8.53 3.49
C THR A 133 16.94 8.58 2.70
N GLU A 134 17.76 7.54 2.77
CA GLU A 134 19.04 7.46 2.06
C GLU A 134 19.22 6.07 1.44
N ILE A 135 19.74 6.03 0.21
CA ILE A 135 20.15 4.80 -0.46
C ILE A 135 21.56 4.92 -1.01
N GLU A 136 22.32 3.83 -1.00
CA GLU A 136 23.68 3.78 -1.52
C GLU A 136 23.86 2.57 -2.44
N CYS A 137 24.50 2.78 -3.58
CA CYS A 137 24.89 1.73 -4.53
C CYS A 137 26.39 1.48 -4.41
N GLN A 138 26.79 0.23 -4.18
CA GLN A 138 28.18 -0.19 -4.10
C GLN A 138 28.47 -1.32 -5.08
N SER A 139 29.66 -1.29 -5.68
CA SER A 139 30.21 -2.37 -6.49
C SER A 139 31.66 -2.64 -6.10
N THR A 140 31.94 -3.89 -5.75
CA THR A 140 33.28 -4.35 -5.35
C THR A 140 33.69 -5.57 -6.18
N PRO A 141 34.98 -5.70 -6.55
CA PRO A 141 35.50 -6.90 -7.21
C PRO A 141 35.24 -8.20 -6.44
#